data_AF-A0A927UXF8-F1
#
_entry.id   AF-A0A927UXF8-F1
#
_cell.length_a   1.000
_cell.length_b   1.000
_cell.length_c   1.000
_cell.angle_alpha   90.00
_cell.angle_beta   90.00
_cell.angle_gamma   90.00
#
_symmetry.space_group_name_H-M   'P 1'
#
loop_
_entity.id
_entity.type
_entity.pdbx_description
1 polymer ?
#
loop_
_entity_poly.entity_id
_entity_poly.type
_entity_poly.pdbx_seq_one_letter_code
_entity_poly.pdbx_strand_id
1 'polypeptide(L)'
;MENTTYGNKNVGEVRIADDVVAVIAGIAAMEVEGIASMAGNITKDIISKISGKSLAKGVKVEMEENNVVVCLAINVRYGYNVPATSKKIQEKVKSSVENMTGLKVRKVNISIAGVVVEN
;
A
#
# COMPACT_ATOMS: atom_id res chain seq x y z
N MET A 1 -23.34 -12.84 16.88
CA MET A 1 -22.69 -13.72 17.87
C MET A 1 -21.55 -14.37 17.12
N GLU A 2 -20.25 -14.14 17.32
CA GLU A 2 -19.46 -13.57 18.42
C GLU A 2 -18.21 -12.88 17.82
N ASN A 3 -17.78 -11.74 18.39
CA ASN A 3 -16.51 -11.08 18.06
C ASN A 3 -15.43 -11.57 19.03
N THR A 4 -14.34 -12.11 18.50
CA THR A 4 -13.21 -12.63 19.27
C THR A 4 -12.54 -11.50 20.06
N THR A 5 -12.62 -11.60 21.39
CA THR A 5 -12.16 -10.56 22.33
C THR A 5 -10.82 -10.98 22.95
N TYR A 6 -9.75 -10.21 22.68
CA TYR A 6 -8.48 -10.30 23.41
C TYR A 6 -8.45 -9.24 24.50
N GLY A 7 -8.47 -9.68 25.76
CA GLY A 7 -8.63 -8.79 26.91
C GLY A 7 -7.39 -7.99 27.28
N ASN A 8 -7.57 -6.68 27.49
CA ASN A 8 -7.13 -6.00 28.72
C ASN A 8 -8.13 -4.89 29.05
N LYS A 9 -8.80 -5.01 30.20
CA LYS A 9 -9.81 -4.06 30.68
C LYS A 9 -9.09 -2.76 31.09
N ASN A 10 -9.39 -1.65 30.42
CA ASN A 10 -8.84 -0.28 30.57
C ASN A 10 -7.67 0.13 29.65
N VAL A 11 -7.70 -0.26 28.38
CA VAL A 11 -6.94 0.44 27.33
C VAL A 11 -7.90 0.63 26.15
N GLY A 12 -8.00 1.86 25.64
CA GLY A 12 -8.84 2.15 24.48
C GLY A 12 -8.52 1.22 23.30
N GLU A 13 -9.52 0.87 22.50
CA GLU A 13 -9.35 0.06 21.31
C GLU A 13 -8.52 0.83 20.27
N VAL A 14 -7.26 0.43 20.05
CA VAL A 14 -6.41 1.01 18.99
C VAL A 14 -6.82 0.36 17.67
N ARG A 15 -7.59 1.10 16.86
CA ARG A 15 -7.95 0.69 15.50
C ARG A 15 -7.03 1.37 14.49
N ILE A 16 -6.45 0.57 13.60
CA ILE A 16 -5.66 1.07 12.47
C ILE A 16 -6.61 1.34 11.31
N ALA A 17 -6.59 2.56 10.79
CA ALA A 17 -7.36 2.92 9.61
C ALA A 17 -6.72 2.35 8.33
N ASP A 18 -7.56 2.04 7.35
CA ASP A 18 -7.17 1.65 5.99
C ASP A 18 -6.18 2.64 5.35
N ASP A 19 -6.42 3.94 5.55
CA ASP A 19 -5.55 5.01 5.07
C ASP A 19 -4.11 4.89 5.59
N VAL A 20 -3.91 4.46 6.85
CA VAL A 20 -2.58 4.29 7.43
C VAL A 20 -1.85 3.13 6.75
N VAL A 21 -2.56 2.02 6.52
CA VAL A 21 -2.01 0.85 5.81
C VAL A 21 -1.65 1.21 4.37
N ALA A 22 -2.49 2.00 3.70
CA ALA A 22 -2.24 2.46 2.33
C ALA A 22 -0.97 3.32 2.24
N VAL A 23 -0.74 4.21 3.21
CA VAL A 23 0.48 5.02 3.29
C VAL A 23 1.71 4.14 3.49
N ILE A 24 1.67 3.19 4.43
CA ILE A 24 2.79 2.27 4.68
C ILE A 24 3.12 1.46 3.42
N ALA A 25 2.09 0.92 2.76
CA ALA A 25 2.27 0.14 1.54
C ALA A 25 2.82 0.97 0.38
N GLY A 26 2.37 2.22 0.23
CA GLY A 26 2.88 3.14 -0.78
C GLY A 26 4.35 3.49 -0.58
N ILE A 27 4.74 3.84 0.66
CA ILE A 27 6.13 4.12 1.02
C ILE A 27 7.00 2.88 0.78
N ALA A 28 6.57 1.72 1.29
CA ALA A 28 7.30 0.47 1.14
C ALA A 28 7.49 0.06 -0.32
N ALA A 29 6.49 0.29 -1.17
CA ALA A 29 6.62 0.06 -2.61
C ALA A 29 7.69 0.97 -3.21
N MET A 30 7.62 2.28 -2.94
CA MET A 30 8.54 3.28 -3.52
C MET A 30 10.02 3.08 -3.13
N GLU A 31 10.30 2.37 -2.03
CA GLU A 31 11.68 2.01 -1.64
C GLU A 31 12.30 0.92 -2.53
N VAL A 32 11.51 0.24 -3.38
CA VAL A 32 12.01 -0.81 -4.26
C VAL A 32 12.60 -0.21 -5.54
N GLU A 33 13.84 -0.58 -5.84
CA GLU A 33 14.51 -0.22 -7.07
C GLU A 33 13.73 -0.67 -8.32
N GLY A 34 13.70 0.21 -9.32
CA GLY A 34 12.99 -0.03 -10.58
C GLY A 34 11.57 0.50 -10.61
N ILE A 35 11.03 1.03 -9.50
CA ILE A 35 9.81 1.83 -9.55
C ILE A 35 10.17 3.26 -9.98
N ALA A 36 9.39 3.79 -10.93
CA ALA A 36 9.45 5.18 -11.34
C ALA A 36 8.50 6.04 -10.49
N SER A 37 7.24 5.58 -10.34
CA SER A 37 6.21 6.25 -9.55
C SER A 37 5.03 5.31 -9.28
N MET A 38 4.16 5.70 -8.34
CA MET A 38 2.83 5.09 -8.20
C MET A 38 1.89 5.63 -9.28
N ALA A 39 1.07 4.77 -9.86
CA ALA A 39 0.07 5.15 -10.85
C ALA A 39 -1.08 5.90 -10.18
N GLY A 40 -1.55 6.97 -10.82
CA GLY A 40 -2.51 7.89 -10.21
C GLY A 40 -1.89 9.15 -9.61
N ASN A 41 -0.64 9.46 -10.01
CA ASN A 41 0.10 10.67 -9.66
C ASN A 41 -0.82 11.87 -9.39
N ILE A 42 -0.87 12.26 -8.12
CA ILE A 42 -1.40 13.53 -7.67
C ILE A 42 -0.40 14.59 -8.14
N THR A 43 -0.71 15.31 -9.21
CA THR A 43 0.03 16.54 -9.58
C THR A 43 -0.13 17.56 -8.44
N LYS A 44 0.82 18.51 -8.25
CA LYS A 44 0.69 19.59 -7.25
C LYS A 44 -0.65 20.34 -7.35
N ASP A 45 -1.22 20.44 -8.56
CA ASP A 45 -2.54 21.02 -8.83
C ASP A 45 -3.75 20.22 -8.31
N ILE A 46 -3.57 18.92 -8.06
CA ILE A 46 -4.60 18.04 -7.54
C ILE A 46 -4.66 18.13 -6.00
N ILE A 47 -3.53 18.39 -5.33
CA ILE A 47 -3.46 18.57 -3.87
C ILE A 47 -4.27 19.80 -3.43
N SER A 48 -4.22 20.90 -4.17
CA SER A 48 -4.91 22.15 -3.85
C SER A 48 -6.43 22.10 -4.02
N LYS A 49 -6.95 21.12 -4.77
CA LYS A 49 -8.39 20.94 -5.05
C LYS A 49 -9.04 19.78 -4.30
N ILE A 50 -8.27 18.98 -3.57
CA ILE A 50 -8.80 17.82 -2.83
C ILE A 50 -9.22 18.26 -1.42
N SER A 51 -10.47 18.68 -1.31
CA SER A 51 -11.19 18.73 -0.05
C SER A 51 -11.53 17.30 0.39
N GLY A 52 -10.78 16.77 1.35
CA GLY A 52 -11.23 15.69 2.24
C GLY A 52 -11.40 14.27 1.67
N LYS A 53 -10.78 13.89 0.55
CA LYS A 53 -10.81 12.49 0.06
C LYS A 53 -9.40 11.90 -0.05
N SER A 54 -9.25 10.75 0.60
CA SER A 54 -8.02 9.99 0.86
C SER A 54 -6.92 10.09 -0.21
N LEU A 55 -5.70 10.29 0.29
CA LEU A 55 -4.43 10.45 -0.43
C LEU A 55 -3.93 9.17 -1.12
N ALA A 56 -4.66 8.05 -1.03
CA ALA A 56 -4.22 6.75 -1.53
C ALA A 56 -4.46 6.53 -3.05
N LYS A 57 -4.23 7.53 -3.90
CA LYS A 57 -4.36 7.33 -5.35
C LYS A 57 -3.18 6.48 -5.86
N GLY A 58 -3.47 5.21 -6.12
CA GLY A 58 -2.50 4.20 -6.56
C GLY A 58 -2.34 3.02 -5.60
N VAL A 59 -2.93 3.12 -4.39
CA VAL A 59 -2.95 2.06 -3.39
C VAL A 59 -4.38 1.86 -2.92
N LYS A 60 -4.98 0.71 -3.18
CA LYS A 60 -6.27 0.32 -2.60
C LYS A 60 -6.02 -0.74 -1.54
N VAL A 61 -6.56 -0.54 -0.35
CA VAL A 61 -6.49 -1.50 0.75
C VAL A 61 -7.88 -1.99 1.06
N GLU A 62 -8.01 -3.31 1.18
CA GLU A 62 -9.22 -3.97 1.64
C GLU A 62 -8.86 -4.75 2.91
N MET A 63 -9.59 -4.47 3.99
CA MET A 63 -9.38 -5.13 5.28
C MET A 63 -10.60 -5.99 5.60
N GLU A 64 -10.35 -7.25 5.94
CA GLU A 64 -11.35 -8.21 6.37
C GLU A 64 -10.85 -8.88 7.65
N GLU A 65 -11.47 -8.54 8.79
CA GLU A 65 -11.03 -8.94 10.13
C GLU A 65 -9.55 -8.55 10.39
N ASN A 66 -8.64 -9.54 10.39
CA ASN A 66 -7.19 -9.36 10.54
C ASN A 66 -6.40 -9.56 9.24
N ASN A 67 -7.09 -9.78 8.12
CA ASN A 67 -6.48 -9.98 6.82
C ASN A 67 -6.51 -8.70 6.00
N VAL A 68 -5.38 -8.38 5.40
CA VAL A 68 -5.21 -7.23 4.53
C VAL A 68 -4.94 -7.71 3.11
N VAL A 69 -5.67 -7.15 2.15
CA VAL A 69 -5.39 -7.25 0.72
C VAL A 69 -4.97 -5.87 0.24
N VAL A 70 -3.77 -5.79 -0.33
CA VAL A 70 -3.21 -4.54 -0.88
C VAL A 70 -3.19 -4.64 -2.39
N CYS A 71 -3.71 -3.63 -3.06
CA CYS A 71 -3.67 -3.48 -4.51
C CYS A 71 -2.86 -2.23 -4.85
N LEU A 72 -1.76 -2.41 -5.57
CA LEU A 72 -0.84 -1.36 -5.98
C LEU A 72 -0.91 -1.19 -7.49
N ALA A 73 -0.96 0.05 -7.96
CA ALA A 73 -0.78 0.37 -9.37
C ALA A 73 0.52 1.16 -9.52
N ILE A 74 1.49 0.66 -10.28
CA ILE A 74 2.85 1.23 -10.34
C ILE A 74 3.29 1.50 -11.77
N ASN A 75 4.16 2.49 -11.92
CA ASN A 75 4.94 2.75 -13.12
C ASN A 75 6.36 2.22 -12.90
N VAL A 76 6.83 1.36 -13.80
CA VAL A 76 8.15 0.72 -13.70
C VAL A 76 9.13 1.45 -14.62
N ARG A 77 10.40 1.55 -14.23
CA ARG A 77 11.45 2.11 -15.09
C ARG A 77 11.79 1.17 -16.22
N TYR A 78 12.04 1.72 -17.40
CA TYR A 78 12.54 0.95 -18.54
C TYR A 78 13.86 0.26 -18.19
N GLY A 79 14.06 -0.96 -18.71
CA GLY A 79 15.26 -1.76 -18.43
C GLY A 79 15.18 -2.63 -17.17
N TYR A 80 14.13 -2.50 -16.35
CA TYR A 80 13.91 -3.37 -15.19
C TYR A 80 13.03 -4.58 -15.51
N ASN A 81 13.33 -5.72 -14.89
CA ASN A 81 12.54 -6.93 -15.02
C ASN A 81 11.25 -6.82 -14.19
N VAL A 82 10.11 -6.62 -14.87
CA VAL A 82 8.80 -6.41 -14.22
C VAL A 82 8.43 -7.53 -13.24
N PRO A 83 8.49 -8.84 -13.57
CA PRO A 83 8.22 -9.90 -12.61
C PRO A 83 9.13 -9.86 -11.37
N ALA A 84 10.44 -9.67 -11.56
CA ALA A 84 11.40 -9.66 -10.47
C ALA A 84 11.19 -8.46 -9.54
N THR A 85 11.00 -7.26 -10.11
CA THR A 85 10.69 -6.04 -9.36
C THR A 85 9.35 -6.17 -8.63
N SER A 86 8.31 -6.70 -9.29
CA SER A 86 7.01 -6.93 -8.65
C SER A 86 7.12 -7.86 -7.45
N LYS A 87 7.89 -8.94 -7.55
CA LYS A 87 8.11 -9.86 -6.42
C LYS A 87 8.79 -9.15 -5.23
N LYS A 88 9.81 -8.33 -5.49
CA LYS A 88 10.47 -7.52 -4.46
C LYS A 88 9.48 -6.57 -3.77
N ILE A 89 8.58 -5.94 -4.53
CA ILE A 89 7.53 -5.07 -3.99
C ILE A 89 6.58 -5.86 -3.10
N GLN A 90 6.12 -7.04 -3.53
CA GLN A 90 5.23 -7.88 -2.73
C GLN A 90 5.85 -8.24 -1.38
N GLU A 91 7.12 -8.67 -1.39
CA GLU A 91 7.85 -9.03 -0.16
C GLU A 91 8.05 -7.83 0.77
N LYS A 92 8.46 -6.68 0.20
CA LYS A 92 8.70 -5.45 0.96
C LYS A 92 7.43 -4.89 1.57
N VAL A 93 6.35 -4.78 0.78
CA VAL A 93 5.04 -4.28 1.24
C VAL A 93 4.46 -5.19 2.31
N LYS A 94 4.51 -6.51 2.09
CA LYS A 94 4.06 -7.48 3.09
C LYS A 94 4.82 -7.29 4.41
N SER A 95 6.14 -7.31 4.36
CA SER A 95 6.97 -7.17 5.56
C SER A 95 6.70 -5.85 6.29
N SER A 96 6.66 -4.72 5.57
CA SER A 96 6.42 -3.41 6.19
C SER A 96 5.04 -3.31 6.85
N VAL A 97 3.98 -3.77 6.18
CA VAL A 97 2.62 -3.72 6.75
C VAL A 97 2.51 -4.64 7.96
N GLU A 98 2.96 -5.90 7.86
CA GLU A 98 2.87 -6.85 8.98
C GLU A 98 3.68 -6.36 10.20
N ASN A 99 4.90 -5.83 9.98
CA ASN A 99 5.76 -5.35 11.07
C ASN A 99 5.27 -4.06 11.74
N MET A 100 4.69 -3.13 10.97
CA MET A 100 4.26 -1.83 11.52
C MET A 100 2.86 -1.88 12.15
N THR A 101 1.99 -2.75 11.63
CA THR A 101 0.56 -2.78 12.03
C THR A 101 0.16 -4.02 12.83
N GLY A 102 0.96 -5.09 12.79
CA GLY A 102 0.62 -6.39 13.36
C GLY A 102 -0.50 -7.12 12.62
N LEU A 103 -1.00 -6.58 11.50
CA LEU A 103 -2.01 -7.22 10.66
C LEU A 103 -1.37 -8.27 9.75
N LYS A 104 -2.16 -9.23 9.25
CA LYS A 104 -1.67 -10.27 8.34
C LYS A 104 -1.97 -9.91 6.89
N VAL A 105 -0.96 -9.90 6.01
CA VAL A 105 -1.17 -9.58 4.60
C VAL A 105 -1.43 -10.86 3.82
N ARG A 106 -2.65 -11.01 3.33
CA ARG A 106 -3.09 -12.19 2.59
C ARG A 106 -2.62 -12.17 1.13
N LYS A 107 -2.74 -11.01 0.48
CA LYS A 107 -2.39 -10.83 -0.93
C LYS A 107 -1.88 -9.41 -1.19
N VAL A 108 -0.87 -9.31 -2.04
CA VAL A 108 -0.40 -8.05 -2.62
C VAL A 108 -0.53 -8.15 -4.13
N ASN A 109 -1.51 -7.47 -4.69
CA ASN A 109 -1.75 -7.40 -6.12
C ASN A 109 -1.02 -6.19 -6.69
N ILE A 110 -0.28 -6.38 -7.78
CA ILE A 110 0.46 -5.32 -8.45
C ILE A 110 -0.05 -5.21 -9.88
N SER A 111 -0.50 -4.02 -10.26
CA SER A 111 -0.87 -3.64 -11.62
C SER A 111 0.20 -2.71 -12.19
N ILE A 112 0.69 -3.01 -13.39
CA ILE A 112 1.64 -2.16 -14.09
C ILE A 112 0.83 -1.19 -14.94
N ALA A 113 0.82 0.08 -14.55
CA ALA A 113 0.10 1.13 -15.28
C ALA A 113 0.90 1.67 -16.47
N GLY A 114 2.23 1.60 -16.41
CA GLY A 114 3.09 2.08 -17.47
C GLY A 114 4.57 1.76 -17.26
N VAL A 115 5.35 2.00 -18.31
CA VAL A 115 6.81 1.92 -18.29
C VAL A 115 7.36 3.31 -18.59
N VAL A 116 8.23 3.82 -17.72
CA VAL A 116 8.83 5.15 -17.82
C VAL A 116 10.25 5.03 -18.36
N VAL A 117 10.55 5.75 -19.42
CA VAL A 117 11.90 5.92 -19.97
C VAL A 117 12.46 7.22 -19.39
N GLU A 118 13.54 7.14 -18.61
CA GLU A 118 14.27 8.34 -18.19
C GLU A 118 15.17 8.77 -19.36
N ASN A 119 14.98 10.02 -19.82
CA ASN A 119 15.82 10.68 -20.82
C ASN A 119 16.96 11.44 -20.14
#